data_AF-A0A2G1X5L1-F1
#
_entry.id   AF-A0A2G1X5L1-F1
#
_cell.length_a   1.000
_cell.length_b   1.000
_cell.length_c   1.000
_cell.angle_alpha   90.00
_cell.angle_beta   90.00
_cell.angle_gamma   90.00
#
_symmetry.space_group_name_H-M   'P 1'
#
loop_
_entity.id
_entity.type
_entity.pdbx_description
1 polymer ?
#
loop_
_entity_poly.entity_id
_entity_poly.type
_entity_poly.pdbx_seq_one_letter_code
_entity_poly.pdbx_strand_id
1 'polypeptide(L)'
;MTDDIEDCPNCETDVLVTRTSRRDWRFECQGCELRFGATDVEWLPYDAVDTWYVVVTHFGSALHTSRTCIPPSSTVETLTPEEARAHDYGRCGTCAFQATDTDDTARADA
;
A
#
# COMPACT_ATOMS: atom_id res chain seq x y z
N MET A 1 -2.71 24.96 8.88
CA MET A 1 -2.61 23.56 8.43
C MET A 1 -1.73 22.91 9.47
N THR A 2 -2.32 22.30 10.47
CA THR A 2 -1.57 21.53 11.48
C THR A 2 -1.15 20.26 10.77
N ASP A 3 0.15 20.11 10.59
CA ASP A 3 0.74 18.83 10.22
C ASP A 3 0.47 17.92 11.42
N ASP A 4 -0.50 17.01 11.31
CA ASP A 4 -0.75 15.96 12.31
C ASP A 4 0.48 15.04 12.30
N ILE A 5 1.52 15.45 13.03
CA ILE A 5 2.67 14.62 13.34
C ILE A 5 2.18 13.68 14.44
N GLU A 6 1.88 12.43 14.08
CA GLU A 6 1.52 11.42 15.08
C GLU A 6 2.70 11.15 16.02
N ASP A 7 2.46 11.29 17.33
CA ASP A 7 3.43 10.98 18.36
C ASP A 7 3.83 9.50 18.33
N CYS A 8 5.11 9.22 18.59
CA CYS A 8 5.54 7.85 18.77
C CYS A 8 4.94 7.27 20.08
N PRO A 9 4.18 6.17 20.04
CA PRO A 9 3.48 5.64 21.22
C PRO A 9 4.42 5.03 22.28
N ASN A 10 5.72 4.94 22.01
CA ASN A 10 6.69 4.31 22.92
C ASN A 10 7.67 5.31 23.56
N CYS A 11 8.12 6.33 22.83
CA CYS A 11 9.09 7.30 23.36
C CYS A 11 8.57 8.74 23.42
N GLU A 12 7.28 8.97 23.08
CA GLU A 12 6.55 10.24 23.21
C GLU A 12 7.35 11.44 22.67
N THR A 13 8.16 11.21 21.64
CA THR A 13 9.06 12.21 21.06
C THR A 13 8.69 12.45 19.60
N ASP A 14 8.44 13.72 19.28
CA ASP A 14 8.03 14.27 17.97
C ASP A 14 9.00 13.98 16.80
N VAL A 15 10.12 13.30 17.05
CA VAL A 15 11.27 13.31 16.17
C VAL A 15 11.09 12.31 15.02
N LEU A 16 10.39 12.81 14.00
CA LEU A 16 10.45 12.44 12.59
C LEU A 16 9.86 11.07 12.28
N VAL A 17 8.54 11.03 12.24
CA VAL A 17 7.80 9.95 11.60
C VAL A 17 8.02 10.02 10.08
N THR A 18 8.92 9.19 9.54
CA THR A 18 9.10 9.08 8.08
C THR A 18 8.05 8.16 7.48
N ARG A 19 7.32 8.65 6.47
CA ARG A 19 6.39 7.85 5.66
C ARG A 19 7.19 6.91 4.75
N THR A 20 7.49 5.71 5.26
CA THR A 20 8.16 4.65 4.49
C THR A 20 7.16 3.96 3.55
N SER A 21 7.64 3.42 2.44
CA SER A 21 6.80 3.01 1.30
C SER A 21 5.84 1.86 1.62
N ARG A 22 4.59 2.23 1.91
CA ARG A 22 3.29 1.65 1.48
C ARG A 22 2.97 0.16 1.65
N ARG A 23 3.91 -0.73 1.99
CA ARG A 23 3.59 -2.16 2.02
C ARG A 23 3.14 -2.66 3.38
N ASP A 24 3.75 -2.23 4.48
CA ASP A 24 3.47 -2.85 5.78
C ASP A 24 3.41 -1.87 6.96
N TRP A 25 3.97 -0.65 6.85
CA TRP A 25 4.03 0.32 7.96
C TRP A 25 3.81 1.73 7.44
N ARG A 26 3.01 2.54 8.16
CA ARG A 26 2.81 3.95 7.82
C ARG A 26 3.94 4.83 8.36
N PHE A 27 4.52 4.46 9.51
CA PHE A 27 5.36 5.32 10.32
C PHE A 27 6.52 4.56 10.97
N GLU A 28 7.72 5.16 10.99
CA GLU A 28 8.89 4.69 11.76
C GLU A 28 9.43 5.87 12.59
N CYS A 29 9.56 5.69 13.90
CA CYS A 29 10.13 6.69 14.80
C CYS A 29 11.66 6.65 14.78
N GLN A 30 12.33 7.78 14.54
CA GLN A 30 13.80 7.84 14.51
C GLN A 30 14.45 7.81 15.92
N GLY A 31 13.67 8.02 16.98
CA GLY A 31 14.16 8.01 18.36
C GLY A 31 14.29 6.62 18.98
N CYS A 32 13.29 5.75 18.75
CA CYS A 32 13.26 4.40 19.32
C CYS A 32 13.13 3.28 18.28
N GLU A 33 13.18 3.62 17.00
CA GLU A 33 13.09 2.68 15.86
C GLU A 33 11.77 1.88 15.80
N LEU A 34 10.76 2.26 16.60
CA LEU A 34 9.45 1.62 16.58
C LEU A 34 8.74 1.90 15.25
N ARG A 35 8.21 0.84 14.65
CA ARG A 35 7.34 0.87 13.47
C ARG A 35 5.91 0.67 13.90
N PHE A 36 5.00 1.55 13.45
CA PHE A 36 3.59 1.52 13.84
C PHE A 36 2.69 2.10 12.75
N GLY A 37 1.37 2.06 12.97
CA GLY A 37 0.39 2.36 11.93
C GLY A 37 0.37 1.32 10.82
N ALA A 38 0.72 0.07 11.13
CA ALA A 38 0.55 -1.05 10.22
C ALA A 38 -0.91 -1.08 9.77
N THR A 39 -1.13 -1.02 8.46
CA THR A 39 -2.42 -1.37 7.89
C THR A 39 -2.26 -2.82 7.48
N ASP A 40 -3.06 -3.72 8.04
CA ASP A 40 -3.25 -5.01 7.40
C ASP A 40 -3.74 -4.71 5.98
N VAL A 41 -2.90 -4.96 4.99
CA VAL A 41 -3.24 -4.74 3.59
C VAL A 41 -3.44 -6.08 2.94
N GLU A 42 -4.69 -6.36 2.58
CA GLU A 42 -5.00 -7.51 1.78
C GLU A 42 -4.86 -7.13 0.31
N TRP A 43 -4.13 -7.96 -0.44
CA TRP A 43 -4.12 -7.80 -1.88
C TRP A 43 -5.53 -8.04 -2.43
N LEU A 44 -5.94 -7.20 -3.37
CA LEU A 44 -7.21 -7.39 -4.04
C LEU A 44 -7.23 -8.76 -4.73
N PRO A 45 -8.35 -9.50 -4.61
CA PRO A 45 -8.51 -10.74 -5.35
C PRO A 45 -8.56 -10.43 -6.86
N TYR A 46 -8.13 -11.36 -7.69
CA TYR A 46 -7.99 -11.13 -9.13
C TYR A 46 -9.30 -10.75 -9.82
N ASP A 47 -10.43 -11.23 -9.30
CA ASP A 47 -11.79 -10.95 -9.76
C ASP A 47 -12.40 -9.67 -9.17
N ALA A 48 -11.65 -8.90 -8.37
CA ALA A 48 -12.13 -7.60 -7.85
C ALA A 48 -12.32 -6.54 -8.93
N VAL A 49 -11.68 -6.70 -10.10
CA VAL A 49 -11.79 -5.79 -11.25
C VAL A 49 -11.90 -6.59 -12.54
N ASP A 50 -12.60 -6.05 -13.53
CA ASP A 50 -12.74 -6.70 -14.84
C ASP A 50 -11.48 -6.61 -15.69
N THR A 51 -10.55 -5.71 -15.34
CA THR A 51 -9.33 -5.46 -16.11
C THR A 51 -8.16 -5.15 -15.21
N TRP A 52 -7.07 -5.87 -15.44
CA TRP A 52 -5.76 -5.61 -14.86
C TRP A 52 -4.85 -4.97 -15.90
N TYR A 53 -4.08 -3.98 -15.47
CA TYR A 53 -3.07 -3.32 -16.28
C TYR A 53 -1.69 -3.82 -15.88
N VAL A 54 -0.95 -4.40 -16.83
CA VAL A 54 0.43 -4.86 -16.63
C VAL A 54 1.38 -3.82 -17.18
N VAL A 55 2.35 -3.44 -16.36
CA VAL A 55 3.54 -2.71 -16.81
C VAL A 55 4.73 -3.63 -16.71
N VAL A 56 5.37 -3.88 -17.84
CA VAL A 56 6.65 -4.59 -17.89
C VAL A 56 7.77 -3.56 -17.85
N THR A 57 8.57 -3.59 -16.79
CA THR A 57 9.77 -2.77 -16.66
C THR A 57 11.01 -3.66 -16.75
N HIS A 58 12.18 -3.05 -16.91
CA HIS A 58 13.45 -3.78 -16.78
C HIS A 58 13.52 -4.57 -15.44
N PHE A 59 12.99 -4.01 -14.37
CA PHE A 59 13.12 -4.56 -13.02
C PHE A 59 12.03 -5.58 -12.66
N GLY A 60 11.11 -5.88 -13.58
CA GLY A 60 10.02 -6.81 -13.39
C GLY A 60 8.68 -6.28 -13.87
N SER A 61 7.64 -7.09 -13.66
CA SER A 61 6.27 -6.80 -14.09
C SER A 61 5.37 -6.60 -12.89
N ALA A 62 4.52 -5.58 -12.96
CA ALA A 62 3.54 -5.29 -11.92
C ALA A 62 2.11 -5.18 -12.48
N LEU A 63 1.18 -5.79 -11.75
CA LEU A 63 -0.27 -5.71 -11.95
C LEU A 63 -0.85 -4.50 -11.23
N HIS A 64 -1.62 -3.70 -11.96
CA HIS A 64 -2.34 -2.53 -11.47
C HIS A 64 -3.84 -2.67 -11.75
N THR A 65 -4.67 -2.18 -10.83
CA THR A 65 -6.12 -2.09 -11.01
C THR A 65 -6.55 -0.76 -11.62
N SER A 66 -5.64 0.22 -11.72
CA SER A 66 -5.92 1.55 -12.25
C SER A 66 -4.84 2.05 -13.20
N ARG A 67 -5.27 2.51 -14.40
CA ARG A 67 -4.38 3.11 -15.39
C ARG A 67 -3.73 4.42 -14.92
N THR A 68 -4.37 5.14 -13.99
CA THR A 68 -3.83 6.40 -13.43
C THR A 68 -2.68 6.15 -12.47
N CYS A 69 -2.55 4.93 -11.93
CA CYS A 69 -1.41 4.51 -11.12
C CYS A 69 -0.15 4.27 -11.97
N ILE A 70 -0.27 4.25 -13.30
CA ILE A 70 0.81 3.95 -14.24
C ILE A 70 1.22 5.24 -14.94
N PRO A 71 2.54 5.55 -15.04
CA PRO A 71 3.01 6.68 -15.83
C PRO A 71 2.45 6.67 -17.27
N PRO A 72 2.09 7.82 -17.84
CA PRO A 72 1.47 7.86 -19.16
C PRO A 72 2.40 7.36 -20.27
N SER A 73 3.71 7.48 -20.10
CA SER A 73 4.75 7.03 -21.04
C SER A 73 5.02 5.52 -21.01
N SER A 74 4.45 4.79 -20.05
CA SER A 74 4.66 3.34 -19.95
C SER A 74 3.86 2.59 -21.00
N THR A 75 4.47 1.55 -21.57
CA THR A 75 3.74 0.52 -22.32
C THR A 75 2.92 -0.29 -21.34
N VAL A 76 1.62 -0.43 -21.62
CA VAL A 76 0.66 -1.13 -20.77
C VAL A 76 -0.05 -2.19 -21.56
N GLU A 77 -0.08 -3.39 -21.01
CA GLU A 77 -0.93 -4.49 -21.48
C GLU A 77 -2.15 -4.61 -20.57
N THR A 78 -3.28 -5.04 -21.12
CA THR A 78 -4.51 -5.29 -20.37
C THR A 78 -4.79 -6.77 -20.30
N LEU A 79 -5.00 -7.29 -19.10
CA LEU A 79 -5.34 -8.68 -18.84
C LEU A 79 -6.72 -8.78 -18.20
N THR A 80 -7.45 -9.83 -18.55
CA THR A 80 -8.60 -10.30 -17.77
C THR A 80 -8.15 -10.86 -16.41
N PRO A 81 -9.07 -11.04 -15.45
CA PRO A 81 -8.77 -11.71 -14.17
C PRO A 81 -8.16 -13.10 -14.32
N GLU A 82 -8.62 -13.87 -15.31
CA GLU A 82 -8.13 -15.23 -15.55
C GLU A 82 -6.69 -15.21 -16.06
N GLU A 83 -6.40 -14.35 -17.04
CA GLU A 83 -5.04 -14.16 -17.55
C GLU A 83 -4.11 -13.64 -16.46
N ALA A 84 -4.53 -12.62 -15.70
CA ALA A 84 -3.74 -12.06 -14.60
C ALA A 84 -3.37 -13.12 -13.55
N ARG A 85 -4.26 -14.07 -13.26
CA ARG A 85 -4.01 -15.19 -12.34
C ARG A 85 -3.06 -16.24 -12.92
N ALA A 86 -3.06 -16.43 -14.23
CA ALA A 86 -2.18 -17.39 -14.91
C ALA A 86 -0.72 -16.90 -15.00
N HIS A 87 -0.48 -15.61 -14.81
CA HIS A 87 0.86 -15.01 -14.78
C HIS A 87 1.40 -14.84 -13.35
N ASP A 88 2.72 -14.96 -13.19
CA ASP A 88 3.43 -14.75 -11.90
C ASP A 88 3.89 -13.28 -11.73
N TYR A 89 3.01 -12.32 -12.05
CA TYR A 89 3.33 -10.90 -11.91
C TYR A 89 3.13 -10.42 -10.48
N GLY A 90 4.02 -9.54 -10.01
CA GLY A 90 3.84 -8.87 -8.72
C GLY A 90 2.62 -7.94 -8.75
N ARG A 91 2.01 -7.68 -7.60
CA ARG A 91 0.89 -6.72 -7.48
C ARG A 91 1.36 -5.36 -7.00
N CYS A 92 0.82 -4.29 -7.56
CA CYS A 92 1.18 -2.93 -7.19
C CYS A 92 0.70 -2.61 -5.76
N GLY A 93 1.62 -2.38 -4.83
CA GLY A 93 1.35 -1.93 -3.46
C GLY A 93 0.79 -0.50 -3.32
N THR A 94 0.17 0.04 -4.37
CA THR A 94 -0.53 1.34 -4.35
C THR A 94 -1.99 1.20 -4.75
N CYS A 95 -2.30 0.41 -5.79
CA CYS A 95 -3.66 0.29 -6.31
C CYS A 95 -4.21 -1.14 -6.25
N ALA A 96 -3.35 -2.17 -6.12
CA ALA A 96 -3.77 -3.56 -6.13
C ALA A 96 -4.02 -4.13 -4.71
N PHE A 97 -4.27 -3.27 -3.72
CA PHE A 97 -4.54 -3.67 -2.34
C PHE A 97 -5.72 -2.88 -1.78
N GLN A 98 -6.35 -3.44 -0.74
CA GLN A 98 -7.30 -2.74 0.12
C GLN A 98 -6.75 -2.70 1.54
N ALA A 99 -6.91 -1.56 2.21
CA ALA A 99 -6.69 -1.47 3.64
C ALA A 99 -7.82 -2.25 4.32
N THR A 100 -7.49 -3.27 5.11
CA THR A 100 -8.44 -3.79 6.09
C THR A 100 -8.24 -2.95 7.35
N ASP A 101 -9.16 -2.01 7.59
CA ASP A 101 -9.20 -1.31 8.86
C ASP A 101 -9.42 -2.35 9.96
N THR A 102 -8.38 -2.64 10.73
CA THR A 102 -8.53 -3.31 12.02
C THR A 102 -9.00 -2.25 13.02
N ASP A 103 -10.31 -2.00 12.97
CA ASP A 103 -11.17 -1.55 14.06
C ASP A 103 -10.61 -0.45 15.01
N ASP A 104 -11.07 0.78 14.79
CA ASP A 104 -10.88 1.97 15.65
C ASP A 104 -11.69 1.90 16.97
N THR A 105 -12.08 0.72 17.47
CA THR A 105 -12.96 0.61 18.67
C THR A 105 -12.22 0.22 19.97
N ALA A 106 -10.90 0.42 20.06
CA ALA A 106 -10.15 0.04 21.26
C ALA A 106 -9.82 1.19 22.25
N ARG A 107 -10.34 2.41 22.07
CA ARG A 107 -10.02 3.51 23.01
C ARG A 107 -11.15 4.51 23.24
N ALA A 108 -12.27 4.02 23.77
CA ALA A 108 -13.26 4.88 24.40
C ALA A 108 -13.88 4.19 25.62
N ASP A 109 -13.08 3.89 26.65
CA ASP A 109 -13.54 3.71 28.03
C ASP A 109 -12.34 3.90 28.97
N ALA A 110 -12.17 5.15 29.41
CA ALA A 110 -11.29 5.55 30.51
C ALA A 110 -12.16 6.21 31.59
#